data_AF-A0A914FRW5-F1
#
_entry.id   AF-A0A914FRW5-F1
#
_cell.length_a   1.000
_cell.length_b   1.000
_cell.length_c   1.000
_cell.angle_alpha   90.00
_cell.angle_beta   90.00
_cell.angle_gamma   90.00
#
_symmetry.space_group_name_H-M   'P 1'
#
loop_
_entity.id
_entity.type
_entity.pdbx_description
1 polymer ?
#
loop_
_entity_poly.entity_id
_entity_poly.type
_entity_poly.pdbx_seq_one_letter_code
_entity_poly.pdbx_strand_id
1 'polypeptide(L)'
;MNPIKADDRQRQQLEHFIFVENCLIAEIHRISQQTPKDFIDPNGSKFLKLLVDFSYFEDQKKLESLIESDDELKLLEDKFYVEFNAFLRVFHKLVDEVCSFLYEIVEYSNKCQLNQNLLDRQFVQLN
;
A
#
# COMPACT_ATOMS: atom_id res chain seq x y z
N MET A 1 -13.77 -33.79 -8.33
CA MET A 1 -12.54 -32.97 -8.46
C MET A 1 -11.38 -33.80 -7.94
N ASN A 2 -10.25 -33.90 -8.66
CA ASN A 2 -9.14 -34.77 -8.25
C ASN A 2 -8.35 -34.08 -7.11
N PRO A 3 -8.29 -34.65 -5.89
CA PRO A 3 -7.73 -33.98 -4.70
C PRO A 3 -6.26 -33.55 -4.88
N ILE A 4 -5.48 -34.30 -5.64
CA ILE A 4 -4.07 -33.98 -5.95
C ILE A 4 -3.95 -32.64 -6.70
N LYS A 5 -4.88 -32.34 -7.63
CA LYS A 5 -4.89 -31.09 -8.40
C LYS A 5 -5.39 -29.87 -7.61
N ALA A 6 -5.97 -30.07 -6.42
CA ALA A 6 -6.41 -28.99 -5.54
C ALA A 6 -5.26 -28.55 -4.62
N ASP A 7 -4.49 -29.52 -4.11
CA ASP A 7 -3.29 -29.30 -3.30
C ASP A 7 -2.19 -28.56 -4.08
N ASP A 8 -1.92 -28.98 -5.33
CA ASP A 8 -0.94 -28.31 -6.20
C ASP A 8 -1.26 -26.83 -6.46
N ARG A 9 -2.56 -26.49 -6.58
CA ARG A 9 -3.01 -25.11 -6.83
C ARG A 9 -2.87 -24.23 -5.60
N GLN A 10 -3.18 -24.76 -4.42
CA GLN A 10 -3.00 -24.03 -3.16
C GLN A 10 -1.52 -23.75 -2.91
N ARG A 11 -0.66 -24.74 -3.17
CA ARG A 11 0.79 -24.58 -3.07
C ARG A 11 1.33 -23.52 -4.03
N GLN A 12 0.94 -23.55 -5.30
CA GLN A 12 1.36 -22.52 -6.28
C GLN A 12 0.94 -21.11 -5.85
N GLN A 13 -0.24 -20.97 -5.27
CA GLN A 13 -0.73 -19.68 -4.80
C GLN A 13 0.07 -19.17 -3.58
N LEU A 14 0.44 -20.06 -2.65
CA LEU A 14 1.32 -19.70 -1.53
C LEU A 14 2.73 -19.33 -2.00
N GLU A 15 3.30 -20.08 -2.95
CA GLU A 15 4.60 -19.76 -3.55
C GLU A 15 4.57 -18.40 -4.26
N HIS A 16 3.47 -18.06 -4.92
CA HIS A 16 3.26 -16.74 -5.50
C HIS A 16 3.24 -15.64 -4.44
N PHE A 17 2.51 -15.82 -3.32
CA PHE A 17 2.48 -14.82 -2.26
C PHE A 17 3.87 -14.58 -1.65
N ILE A 18 4.64 -15.64 -1.39
CA ILE A 18 6.01 -15.51 -0.88
C ILE A 18 6.88 -14.72 -1.86
N PHE A 19 6.73 -14.96 -3.17
CA PHE A 19 7.48 -14.21 -4.17
C PHE A 19 7.11 -12.72 -4.15
N VAL A 20 5.81 -12.39 -4.18
CA VAL A 20 5.33 -11.01 -4.18
C VAL A 20 5.75 -10.28 -2.90
N GLU A 21 5.62 -10.92 -1.74
CA GLU A 21 6.07 -10.39 -0.44
C GLU A 21 7.54 -9.98 -0.48
N ASN A 22 8.42 -10.87 -0.96
CA ASN A 22 9.84 -10.59 -1.07
C ASN A 22 10.13 -9.42 -2.01
N CYS A 23 9.38 -9.31 -3.13
CA CYS A 23 9.49 -8.17 -4.04
C CYS A 23 9.07 -6.86 -3.37
N LEU A 24 7.97 -6.86 -2.61
CA LEU A 24 7.49 -5.69 -1.86
C LEU A 24 8.51 -5.25 -0.80
N ILE A 25 9.04 -6.18 -0.01
CA ILE A 25 10.07 -5.89 1.01
C ILE A 25 11.30 -5.25 0.35
N ALA A 26 11.77 -5.81 -0.77
CA ALA A 26 12.91 -5.26 -1.50
C ALA A 26 12.63 -3.85 -2.02
N GLU A 27 11.41 -3.57 -2.49
CA GLU A 27 11.03 -2.24 -2.98
C GLU A 27 10.88 -1.23 -1.85
N ILE A 28 10.26 -1.60 -0.72
CA ILE A 28 10.22 -0.77 0.50
C ILE A 28 11.63 -0.33 0.89
N HIS A 29 12.56 -1.27 0.93
CA HIS A 29 13.95 -0.96 1.23
C HIS A 29 14.55 -0.01 0.20
N ARG A 30 14.37 -0.25 -1.12
CA ARG A 30 14.88 0.64 -2.18
C ARG A 30 14.35 2.07 -2.05
N ILE A 31 13.05 2.23 -1.81
CA ILE A 31 12.43 3.55 -1.64
C ILE A 31 12.94 4.25 -0.37
N SER A 32 13.11 3.52 0.73
CA SER A 32 13.65 4.11 1.97
C SER A 32 15.05 4.70 1.76
N GLN A 33 15.89 4.08 0.93
CA GLN A 33 17.23 4.58 0.61
C GLN A 33 17.21 5.78 -0.36
N GLN A 34 16.12 5.96 -1.09
CA GLN A 34 15.91 7.04 -2.06
C GLN A 34 15.05 8.18 -1.51
N THR A 35 14.63 8.09 -0.25
CA THR A 35 13.75 9.09 0.36
C THR A 35 14.46 10.46 0.37
N PRO A 36 13.86 11.51 -0.24
CA PRO A 36 14.47 12.84 -0.24
C PRO A 36 14.65 13.37 1.17
N LYS A 37 15.73 14.13 1.39
CA LYS A 37 16.10 14.67 2.72
C LYS A 37 14.98 15.49 3.35
N ASP A 38 14.21 16.22 2.54
CA ASP A 38 13.06 16.99 2.96
C ASP A 38 11.99 16.15 3.67
N PHE A 39 11.83 14.87 3.32
CA PHE A 39 10.91 13.96 4.01
C PHE A 39 11.55 13.28 5.24
N ILE A 40 12.88 13.17 5.29
CA ILE A 40 13.62 12.59 6.42
C ILE A 40 13.71 13.59 7.59
N ASP A 41 13.97 14.86 7.27
CA ASP A 41 14.02 15.96 8.23
C ASP A 41 13.14 17.12 7.74
N PRO A 42 11.81 17.04 7.96
CA PRO A 42 10.87 18.06 7.52
C PRO A 42 11.16 19.45 8.09
N ASN A 43 11.72 19.53 9.30
CA ASN A 43 11.98 20.81 9.97
C ASN A 43 13.03 21.67 9.24
N GLY A 44 13.95 21.03 8.50
CA GLY A 44 14.93 21.70 7.66
C GLY A 44 14.44 21.99 6.24
N SER A 45 13.26 21.51 5.86
CA SER A 45 12.75 21.62 4.51
C SER A 45 12.15 23.00 4.21
N LYS A 46 12.46 23.53 3.03
CA LYS A 46 11.75 24.69 2.46
C LYS A 46 10.27 24.40 2.21
N PHE A 47 9.88 23.12 2.17
CA PHE A 47 8.52 22.64 1.97
C PHE A 47 7.79 22.31 3.27
N LEU A 48 8.35 22.60 4.45
CA LEU A 48 7.75 22.26 5.75
C LEU A 48 6.26 22.63 5.86
N LYS A 49 5.85 23.77 5.29
CA LYS A 49 4.45 24.22 5.29
C LYS A 49 3.49 23.32 4.48
N LEU A 50 4.02 22.52 3.56
CA LEU A 50 3.30 21.56 2.71
C LEU A 50 3.48 20.12 3.18
N LEU A 51 4.51 19.84 3.99
CA LEU A 51 4.75 18.54 4.60
C LEU A 51 3.85 18.36 5.82
N VAL A 52 2.56 18.14 5.55
CA VAL A 52 1.54 17.88 6.55
C VAL A 52 1.54 16.40 6.96
N ASP A 53 1.22 16.15 8.23
CA ASP A 53 0.97 14.79 8.70
C ASP A 53 -0.44 14.33 8.27
N PHE A 54 -0.81 13.10 8.63
CA PHE A 54 -2.10 12.52 8.28
C PHE A 54 -3.32 13.24 8.89
N SER A 55 -3.14 14.22 9.78
CA SER A 55 -4.26 15.03 10.28
C SER A 55 -4.90 15.86 9.17
N TYR A 56 -4.23 16.05 8.02
CA TYR A 56 -4.82 16.75 6.87
C TYR A 56 -6.09 16.04 6.36
N PHE A 57 -6.20 14.72 6.52
CA PHE A 57 -7.38 13.97 6.13
C PHE A 57 -8.63 14.34 6.93
N GLU A 58 -8.46 14.92 8.13
CA GLU A 58 -9.58 15.37 8.97
C GLU A 58 -10.17 16.69 8.48
N ASP A 59 -9.37 17.56 7.84
CA ASP A 59 -9.80 18.86 7.33
C ASP A 59 -9.01 19.30 6.10
N GLN A 60 -9.18 18.54 5.01
CA GLN A 60 -8.50 18.79 3.73
C GLN A 60 -8.79 20.21 3.19
N LYS A 61 -10.03 20.68 3.35
CA LYS A 61 -10.47 21.99 2.86
C LYS A 61 -9.73 23.16 3.49
N LYS A 62 -9.32 23.02 4.76
CA LYS A 62 -8.57 24.07 5.44
C LYS A 62 -7.17 24.25 4.87
N LEU A 63 -6.50 23.14 4.51
CA LEU A 63 -5.19 23.19 3.87
C LEU A 63 -5.30 23.74 2.44
N GLU A 64 -6.27 23.24 1.66
CA GLU A 64 -6.53 23.72 0.30
C GLU A 64 -6.86 25.22 0.31
N SER A 65 -7.74 25.67 1.20
CA SER A 65 -8.07 27.09 1.35
C SER A 65 -6.87 27.94 1.76
N LEU A 66 -5.97 27.41 2.60
CA LEU A 66 -4.76 28.13 3.00
C LEU A 66 -3.84 28.33 1.80
N ILE A 67 -3.57 27.27 1.05
CA ILE A 67 -2.74 27.32 -0.16
C ILE A 67 -3.40 28.24 -1.20
N GLU A 68 -4.70 28.14 -1.42
CA GLU A 68 -5.42 28.98 -2.38
C GLU A 68 -5.38 30.48 -2.02
N SER A 69 -5.30 30.81 -0.74
CA SER A 69 -5.26 32.19 -0.24
C SER A 69 -3.87 32.83 -0.24
N ASP A 70 -2.82 32.05 -0.48
CA ASP A 70 -1.42 32.50 -0.39
C ASP A 70 -0.65 32.13 -1.67
N ASP A 71 -0.35 33.16 -2.48
CA ASP A 71 0.36 33.00 -3.76
C ASP A 71 1.79 32.46 -3.59
N GLU A 72 2.44 32.70 -2.45
CA GLU A 72 3.75 32.13 -2.16
C GLU A 72 3.65 30.63 -1.92
N LEU A 73 2.61 30.19 -1.20
CA LEU A 73 2.32 28.76 -0.98
C LEU A 73 1.94 28.04 -2.26
N LYS A 74 1.15 28.65 -3.16
CA LYS A 74 0.87 28.07 -4.49
C LYS A 74 2.15 27.83 -5.29
N LEU A 75 3.01 28.84 -5.36
CA LEU A 75 4.28 28.70 -6.09
C LEU A 75 5.20 27.65 -5.44
N LEU A 76 5.14 27.53 -4.11
CA LEU A 76 5.88 26.50 -3.38
C LEU A 76 5.32 25.09 -3.66
N GLU A 77 4.00 24.95 -3.78
CA GLU A 77 3.34 23.70 -4.15
C GLU A 77 3.70 23.25 -5.56
N ASP A 78 3.66 24.16 -6.53
CA ASP A 78 4.10 23.85 -7.91
C ASP A 78 5.54 23.33 -7.93
N LYS A 79 6.43 23.98 -7.18
CA LYS A 79 7.84 23.55 -7.03
C LYS A 79 7.95 22.20 -6.34
N PHE A 80 7.14 21.95 -5.32
CA PHE A 80 7.11 20.68 -4.59
C PHE A 80 6.79 19.52 -5.53
N TYR A 81 5.74 19.66 -6.35
CA TYR A 81 5.39 18.62 -7.31
C TYR A 81 6.42 18.50 -8.43
N VAL A 82 7.00 19.59 -8.92
CA VAL A 82 8.11 19.49 -9.89
C VAL A 82 9.29 18.70 -9.31
N GLU A 83 9.62 18.89 -8.04
CA GLU A 83 10.78 18.28 -7.39
C GLU A 83 10.53 16.81 -7.00
N PHE A 84 9.35 16.49 -6.47
CA PHE A 84 9.09 15.18 -5.85
C PHE A 84 8.06 14.31 -6.57
N ASN A 85 7.36 14.78 -7.61
CA ASN A 85 6.34 13.97 -8.30
C ASN A 85 6.87 12.62 -8.81
N ALA A 86 8.14 12.54 -9.23
CA ALA A 86 8.75 11.26 -9.60
C ALA A 86 8.82 10.29 -8.41
N PHE A 87 9.30 10.75 -7.26
CA PHE A 87 9.37 9.97 -6.02
C PHE A 87 7.97 9.59 -5.52
N LEU A 88 7.05 10.55 -5.46
CA LEU A 88 5.67 10.34 -5.02
C LEU A 88 4.93 9.31 -5.89
N ARG A 89 5.18 9.28 -7.21
CA ARG A 89 4.60 8.26 -8.10
C ARG A 89 5.08 6.85 -7.78
N VAL A 90 6.37 6.70 -7.51
CA VAL A 90 6.94 5.40 -7.14
C VAL A 90 6.42 4.96 -5.77
N PHE A 91 6.36 5.88 -4.80
CA PHE A 91 5.80 5.63 -3.48
C PHE A 91 4.32 5.23 -3.54
N HIS A 92 3.49 5.97 -4.29
CA HIS A 92 2.07 5.66 -4.49
C HIS A 92 1.90 4.27 -5.10
N LYS A 93 2.66 3.95 -6.16
CA LYS A 93 2.61 2.62 -6.77
C LYS A 93 2.97 1.53 -5.76
N LEU A 94 3.97 1.73 -4.91
CA LEU A 94 4.29 0.75 -3.86
C LEU A 94 3.10 0.54 -2.91
N VAL A 95 2.44 1.61 -2.47
CA VAL A 95 1.28 1.53 -1.59
C VAL A 95 0.13 0.77 -2.27
N ASP A 96 -0.13 1.03 -3.55
CA ASP A 96 -1.16 0.31 -4.33
C ASP A 96 -0.87 -1.19 -4.43
N GLU A 97 0.38 -1.56 -4.68
CA GLU A 97 0.81 -2.96 -4.77
C GLU A 97 0.71 -3.66 -3.40
N VAL A 98 1.04 -2.97 -2.30
CA VAL A 98 0.85 -3.48 -0.93
C VAL A 98 -0.63 -3.70 -0.63
N CYS A 99 -1.49 -2.73 -0.95
CA CYS A 99 -2.94 -2.85 -0.75
C CYS A 99 -3.53 -4.02 -1.55
N SER A 100 -3.11 -4.17 -2.81
CA SER A 100 -3.55 -5.26 -3.69
C SER A 100 -3.12 -6.61 -3.14
N PHE A 101 -1.86 -6.74 -2.72
CA PHE A 101 -1.34 -7.95 -2.09
C PHE A 101 -2.10 -8.34 -0.82
N LEU A 102 -2.38 -7.37 0.06
CA LEU A 102 -3.16 -7.62 1.28
C LEU A 102 -4.59 -8.07 0.96
N TYR A 103 -5.22 -7.46 -0.03
CA TYR A 103 -6.55 -7.86 -0.48
C TYR A 103 -6.56 -9.32 -0.98
N GLU A 104 -5.57 -9.70 -1.80
CA GLU A 104 -5.46 -11.07 -2.31
C GLU A 104 -5.25 -12.10 -1.19
N ILE A 105 -4.44 -11.78 -0.17
CA ILE A 105 -4.25 -12.63 1.01
C ILE A 105 -5.57 -12.81 1.76
N VAL A 106 -6.32 -11.72 1.98
CA VAL A 106 -7.63 -11.78 2.67
C VAL A 106 -8.61 -12.63 1.87
N GLU A 107 -8.67 -12.44 0.55
CA GLU A 107 -9.54 -13.23 -0.32
C GLU A 107 -9.18 -14.72 -0.30
N TYR A 108 -7.89 -15.04 -0.36
CA TYR A 108 -7.39 -16.42 -0.24
C TYR A 108 -7.74 -17.03 1.11
N SER A 109 -7.51 -16.30 2.21
CA SER A 109 -7.80 -16.75 3.57
C SER A 109 -9.30 -17.07 3.75
N ASN A 110 -10.17 -16.20 3.23
CA ASN A 110 -11.61 -16.41 3.24
C ASN A 110 -12.02 -17.66 2.45
N LYS A 111 -11.41 -17.91 1.28
CA LYS A 111 -11.65 -19.12 0.48
C LYS A 111 -11.24 -20.38 1.24
N CYS A 112 -10.09 -20.38 1.90
CA CYS A 112 -9.62 -21.50 2.71
C CYS A 112 -10.56 -21.79 3.88
N GLN A 113 -11.03 -20.75 4.59
CA GLN A 113 -11.98 -20.91 5.69
C GLN A 113 -13.33 -21.48 5.22
N LEU A 114 -13.85 -21.02 4.09
CA LEU A 114 -15.07 -21.56 3.48
C LEU A 114 -14.93 -23.05 3.13
N ASN A 115 -13.79 -23.44 2.53
CA ASN A 115 -13.53 -24.83 2.17
C ASN A 115 -13.44 -25.72 3.41
N GLN A 116 -12.80 -25.26 4.49
CA GLN A 116 -12.74 -25.99 5.75
C GLN A 116 -14.14 -26.24 6.33
N ASN A 117 -14.97 -25.20 6.38
CA ASN A 117 -16.34 -25.29 6.88
C ASN A 117 -17.22 -26.26 6.06
N LEU A 118 -17.00 -26.34 4.74
CA LEU A 118 -17.73 -27.28 3.87
C LEU A 118 -17.31 -28.73 4.12
N LEU A 119 -16.01 -28.98 4.30
CA LEU A 119 -15.49 -30.30 4.65
C LEU A 119 -16.07 -30.75 6.00
N ASP A 120 -16.00 -29.90 7.01
CA ASP A 120 -16.51 -30.21 8.36
C ASP A 120 -18.02 -30.56 8.33
N ARG A 121 -18.82 -29.84 7.54
CA ARG A 121 -20.26 -30.14 7.37
C ARG A 121 -20.51 -31.46 6.65
N GLN A 122 -19.70 -31.83 5.66
CA GLN A 122 -19.83 -33.11 4.97
C GLN A 122 -19.47 -34.28 5.89
N PHE A 123 -18.44 -34.13 6.74
CA PHE A 123 -18.08 -35.14 7.74
C PHE A 123 -19.16 -35.33 8.82
N VAL A 124 -19.89 -34.27 9.20
CA VAL A 124 -21.01 -34.36 10.15
C VAL A 124 -22.25 -35.03 9.54
N GLN A 125 -22.46 -34.94 8.22
CA GLN A 125 -23.60 -35.60 7.55
C GLN A 125 -23.36 -37.08 7.23
N LEU A 126 -22.11 -37.54 7.29
CA LEU A 126 -21.70 -38.92 6.98
C LEU A 126 -21.55 -39.80 8.24
N ASN A 127 -21.70 -39.22 9.44
CA ASN A 127 -21.70 -39.91 10.73
C ASN A 127 -23.05 -39.73 11.42
#